data_AF-A0A7W7YRW1-F1
#
_entry.id   AF-A0A7W7YRW1-F1
#
_cell.length_a   1.000
_cell.length_b   1.000
_cell.length_c   1.000
_cell.angle_alpha   90.00
_cell.angle_beta   90.00
_cell.angle_gamma   90.00
#
_symmetry.space_group_name_H-M   'P 1'
#
loop_
_entity.id
_entity.type
_entity.pdbx_description
1 polymer ?
#
loop_
_entity_poly.entity_id
_entity_poly.type
_entity_poly.pdbx_seq_one_letter_code
_entity_poly.pdbx_strand_id
1 'polypeptide(L)'
;MAHGNVGPSARGCIVNDDSGQHSLRERDLQVSPGDAEKVVSAIIATADPQASPLRLALGSDAYGAMHRALSERLAELEGQKDLAASTDEQ
;
A
#
# COMPACT_ATOMS: atom_id res chain seq x y z
N MET A 1 1.42 47.29 -22.61
CA MET A 1 1.58 45.93 -23.18
C MET A 1 2.30 45.10 -22.14
N ALA A 2 1.71 43.98 -21.74
CA ALA A 2 2.01 43.27 -20.50
C ALA A 2 3.35 42.52 -20.56
N HIS A 3 4.22 42.79 -19.57
CA HIS A 3 5.36 41.95 -19.27
C HIS A 3 4.85 40.70 -18.52
N GLY A 4 4.85 39.56 -19.21
CA GLY A 4 4.53 38.27 -18.61
C GLY A 4 5.64 37.84 -17.65
N ASN A 5 5.37 37.91 -16.35
CA ASN A 5 6.25 37.40 -15.31
C ASN A 5 6.05 35.88 -15.18
N VAL A 6 7.00 35.09 -15.71
CA VAL A 6 7.06 33.65 -15.46
C VAL A 6 7.62 33.45 -14.06
N GLY A 7 6.75 33.16 -13.10
CA GLY A 7 7.15 32.78 -11.75
C GLY A 7 7.92 31.45 -11.76
N PRO A 8 8.87 31.23 -10.83
CA PRO A 8 9.61 29.98 -10.77
C PRO A 8 8.66 28.86 -10.35
N SER A 9 8.41 27.93 -11.27
CA SER A 9 7.79 26.63 -10.99
C SER A 9 8.76 25.82 -10.14
N ALA A 10 8.62 25.93 -8.82
CA ALA A 10 9.30 25.05 -7.89
C ALA A 10 8.63 23.67 -7.98
N ARG A 11 9.13 22.82 -8.88
CA ARG A 11 8.95 21.37 -8.76
C ARG A 11 9.45 20.98 -7.37
N GLY A 12 8.54 20.54 -6.51
CA GLY A 12 8.87 20.09 -5.17
C GLY A 12 9.94 19.01 -5.25
N CYS A 13 11.17 19.35 -4.84
CA CYS A 13 12.19 18.36 -4.56
C CYS A 13 11.69 17.53 -3.38
N ILE A 14 11.68 16.20 -3.52
CA ILE A 14 11.62 15.31 -2.37
C ILE A 14 12.95 15.54 -1.64
N VAL A 15 12.92 16.32 -0.58
CA VAL A 15 14.06 16.49 0.32
C VAL A 15 14.06 15.27 1.22
N ASN A 16 14.97 14.33 0.98
CA ASN A 16 15.28 13.32 1.98
C ASN A 16 16.27 13.96 2.95
N ASP A 17 15.77 14.36 4.12
CA ASP A 17 16.60 14.80 5.23
C ASP A 17 17.26 13.57 5.86
N ASP A 18 18.48 13.24 5.42
CA ASP A 18 19.32 12.18 6.01
C ASP A 18 20.06 12.67 7.28
N SER A 19 19.59 13.74 7.92
CA SER A 19 20.22 14.40 9.07
C SER A 19 19.69 13.92 10.42
N GLY A 20 19.58 12.61 10.64
CA GLY A 20 18.79 12.09 11.76
C GLY A 20 19.36 10.89 12.52
N GLN A 21 20.56 11.03 13.11
CA GLN A 21 21.03 10.26 14.27
C GLN A 21 20.81 8.74 14.23
N HIS A 22 21.77 7.99 13.68
CA HIS A 22 21.89 6.55 13.92
C HIS A 22 22.34 6.26 15.38
N SER A 23 21.55 6.67 16.39
CA SER A 23 21.63 6.00 17.69
C SER A 23 20.92 4.66 17.51
N LEU A 24 21.66 3.56 17.66
CA LEU A 24 21.08 2.23 17.84
C LEU A 24 20.26 2.26 19.14
N ARG A 25 19.04 2.79 19.05
CA ARG A 25 18.01 2.57 20.04
C ARG A 25 17.72 1.09 19.93
N GLU A 26 17.78 0.37 21.05
CA GLU A 26 17.03 -0.86 21.20
C GLU A 26 15.63 -0.54 20.68
N ARG A 27 15.32 -1.04 19.48
CA ARG A 27 13.97 -0.94 18.96
C ARG A 27 13.16 -1.70 19.99
N ASP A 28 12.34 -0.99 20.76
CA ASP A 28 11.28 -1.62 21.53
C ASP A 28 10.69 -2.67 20.62
N LEU A 29 10.95 -3.94 20.94
CA LEU A 29 10.44 -5.06 20.19
C LEU A 29 8.95 -5.00 20.49
N GLN A 30 8.22 -4.16 19.76
CA GLN A 30 6.77 -4.14 19.78
C GLN A 30 6.37 -5.53 19.33
N VAL A 31 6.12 -6.38 20.32
CA VAL A 31 5.55 -7.69 20.13
C VAL A 31 4.19 -7.41 19.50
N SER A 32 4.09 -7.76 18.22
CA SER A 32 2.80 -7.74 17.54
C SER A 32 1.83 -8.56 18.40
N PRO A 33 0.61 -8.09 18.67
CA PRO A 33 -0.34 -8.79 19.54
C PRO A 33 -0.84 -10.13 18.96
N GLY A 34 -0.33 -10.55 17.80
CA GLY A 34 -0.66 -11.81 17.16
C GLY A 34 -0.08 -13.03 17.87
N ASP A 35 -0.87 -14.10 17.91
CA ASP A 35 -0.44 -15.42 18.39
C ASP A 35 0.47 -16.08 17.33
N ALA A 36 1.76 -16.25 17.67
CA ALA A 36 2.76 -16.77 16.77
C ALA A 36 2.48 -18.21 16.31
N GLU A 37 1.91 -19.06 17.17
CA GLU A 37 1.59 -20.45 16.81
C GLU A 37 0.48 -20.48 15.75
N LYS A 38 -0.56 -19.66 15.92
CA LYS A 38 -1.64 -19.53 14.94
C LYS A 38 -1.15 -18.97 13.61
N VAL A 39 -0.25 -17.98 13.66
CA VAL A 39 0.35 -17.40 12.45
C VAL A 39 1.15 -18.44 11.67
N VAL A 40 2.03 -19.19 12.34
CA VAL A 40 2.84 -20.23 11.70
C VAL A 40 1.96 -21.35 11.15
N SER A 41 0.94 -21.77 11.91
CA SER A 41 -0.01 -22.79 11.44
C SER A 41 -0.74 -22.36 10.17
N ALA A 42 -1.20 -21.10 10.10
CA ALA A 42 -1.84 -20.55 8.92
C ALA A 42 -0.89 -20.51 7.70
N ILE A 43 0.38 -20.12 7.91
CA ILE A 43 1.40 -20.12 6.83
C ILE A 43 1.61 -21.54 6.29
N ILE A 44 1.82 -22.53 7.18
CA ILE A 44 2.05 -23.92 6.79
C ILE A 44 0.84 -24.47 6.04
N ALA A 45 -0.38 -24.17 6.48
CA ALA A 45 -1.59 -24.58 5.78
C ALA A 45 -1.67 -24.07 4.33
N THR A 46 -1.07 -22.91 4.05
CA THR A 46 -1.01 -22.34 2.70
C THR A 46 0.18 -22.80 1.86
N ALA A 47 1.05 -23.67 2.39
CA ALA A 47 2.21 -24.17 1.65
C ALA A 47 1.84 -25.16 0.53
N ASP A 48 0.61 -25.71 0.55
CA ASP A 48 0.09 -26.52 -0.55
C ASP A 48 -0.22 -25.64 -1.79
N PRO A 49 0.47 -25.85 -2.93
CA PRO A 49 0.29 -25.03 -4.13
C PRO A 49 -1.13 -25.07 -4.70
N GLN A 50 -1.90 -26.15 -4.47
CA GLN A 50 -3.24 -26.29 -5.03
C GLN A 50 -4.28 -25.43 -4.31
N ALA A 51 -3.96 -24.94 -3.10
CA ALA A 51 -4.86 -24.14 -2.27
C ALA A 51 -4.23 -22.83 -1.76
N SER A 52 -3.03 -22.48 -2.22
CA SER A 52 -2.30 -21.33 -1.72
C SER A 52 -2.90 -20.00 -2.20
N PRO A 53 -3.32 -19.10 -1.31
CA PRO A 53 -3.83 -17.79 -1.70
C PRO A 53 -2.69 -16.90 -2.22
N LEU A 54 -2.99 -16.07 -3.24
CA LEU A 54 -2.02 -15.08 -3.77
C LEU A 54 -1.52 -14.09 -2.71
N ARG A 55 -2.35 -13.81 -1.69
CA ARG A 55 -2.01 -12.97 -0.54
C ARG A 55 -2.64 -13.56 0.72
N LEU A 56 -1.84 -13.74 1.75
CA LEU A 56 -2.27 -14.21 3.07
C LEU A 56 -2.18 -13.05 4.07
N ALA A 57 -3.33 -12.54 4.54
CA ALA A 57 -3.37 -11.54 5.61
C ALA A 57 -3.30 -12.22 6.97
N LEU A 58 -2.25 -11.92 7.74
CA LEU A 58 -2.01 -12.50 9.07
C LEU A 58 -2.41 -11.49 10.15
N GLY A 59 -3.62 -11.64 10.68
CA GLY A 59 -4.19 -10.76 11.69
C GLY A 59 -5.25 -9.78 11.15
N SER A 60 -6.11 -9.29 12.05
CA SER A 60 -7.25 -8.43 11.72
C SER A 60 -6.83 -7.07 11.18
N ASP A 61 -5.77 -6.48 11.73
CA ASP A 61 -5.31 -5.14 11.33
C ASP A 61 -4.70 -5.19 9.93
N ALA A 62 -3.90 -6.23 9.66
CA ALA A 62 -3.36 -6.50 8.34
C ALA A 62 -4.49 -6.71 7.31
N TYR A 63 -5.51 -7.52 7.67
CA TYR A 63 -6.70 -7.70 6.84
C TYR A 63 -7.44 -6.37 6.58
N GLY A 64 -7.72 -5.59 7.62
CA GLY A 64 -8.44 -4.32 7.49
C GLY A 64 -7.70 -3.30 6.62
N ALA A 65 -6.38 -3.20 6.77
CA ALA A 65 -5.55 -2.34 5.93
C ALA A 65 -5.55 -2.79 4.46
N MET A 66 -5.39 -4.09 4.19
CA MET A 66 -5.44 -4.64 2.83
C MET A 66 -6.82 -4.44 2.19
N HIS A 67 -7.88 -4.75 2.93
CA HIS A 67 -9.25 -4.62 2.46
C HIS A 67 -9.55 -3.18 2.06
N ARG A 68 -9.27 -2.21 2.94
CA ARG A 68 -9.47 -0.78 2.65
C ARG A 68 -8.75 -0.35 1.37
N ALA A 69 -7.45 -0.63 1.26
CA ALA A 69 -6.66 -0.23 0.10
C ALA A 69 -7.14 -0.86 -1.21
N LEU A 70 -7.61 -2.11 -1.17
CA LEU A 70 -8.16 -2.77 -2.36
C LEU A 70 -9.53 -2.22 -2.75
N SER A 71 -10.40 -1.96 -1.77
CA SER A 71 -11.70 -1.36 -2.02
C SER A 71 -11.59 0.04 -2.61
N GLU A 72 -10.65 0.87 -2.12
CA GLU A 72 -10.39 2.21 -2.66
C GLU A 72 -9.97 2.14 -4.13
N ARG A 73 -8.98 1.30 -4.46
CA ARG A 73 -8.52 1.11 -5.85
C ARG A 73 -9.62 0.57 -6.77
N LEU A 74 -10.46 -0.32 -6.26
CA LEU A 74 -11.59 -0.84 -7.02
C LEU A 74 -12.63 0.25 -7.28
N ALA A 75 -12.94 1.10 -6.29
CA ALA A 75 -13.86 2.21 -6.47
C ALA A 75 -13.35 3.22 -7.52
N GLU A 76 -12.06 3.53 -7.51
CA GLU A 76 -11.42 4.38 -8.54
C GLU A 76 -11.52 3.77 -9.94
N LEU A 77 -11.36 2.45 -10.06
CA LEU A 77 -11.49 1.73 -11.33
C LEU A 77 -12.93 1.75 -11.84
N GLU A 78 -13.90 1.43 -10.97
CA GLU A 78 -15.32 1.42 -11.35
C GLU A 78 -15.82 2.82 -11.75
N GLY A 79 -15.26 3.89 -11.17
CA GLY A 79 -15.54 5.27 -11.61
C GLY A 79 -15.12 5.57 -13.05
N GLN A 80 -14.26 4.75 -13.65
CA GLN A 80 -13.79 4.89 -15.04
C GLN A 80 -14.49 3.93 -16.01
N LYS A 81 -15.53 3.21 -15.56
CA LYS A 81 -16.20 2.17 -16.34
C LYS A 81 -16.77 2.65 -17.67
N ASP A 82 -17.47 3.78 -17.68
CA ASP A 82 -18.08 4.33 -18.90
C ASP A 82 -17.00 4.81 -19.88
N LEU A 83 -15.90 5.38 -19.36
CA LEU A 83 -14.76 5.77 -20.18
C LEU A 83 -14.10 4.54 -20.80
N ALA A 84 -13.88 3.47 -20.03
CA ALA A 84 -13.35 2.22 -20.55
C ALA A 84 -14.25 1.65 -21.66
N ALA A 85 -15.58 1.60 -21.44
CA ALA A 85 -16.53 1.13 -22.45
C ALA A 85 -16.56 2.02 -23.71
N SER A 86 -16.33 3.32 -23.59
CA SER A 86 -16.28 4.23 -24.74
C SER A 86 -15.08 4.01 -25.67
N THR A 87 -14.06 3.28 -25.21
CA THR A 87 -12.86 2.95 -25.99
C THR A 87 -12.96 1.64 -26.75
N ASP A 88 -14.06 0.91 -26.59
CA ASP A 88 -14.31 -0.30 -27.37
C ASP A 88 -14.65 0.08 -28.82
N GLU A 89 -13.99 -0.55 -29.80
CA GLU A 89 -14.38 -0.46 -31.21
C GLU A 89 -15.62 -1.36 -31.43
N GLN A 90 -16.76 -0.76 -31.77
CA GLN A 90 -17.99 -1.46 -32.18
C GLN A 90 -18.03 -1.69 -33.68
#